data_AF-A0A1H3QXN0-F1
#
_entry.id   AF-A0A1H3QXN0-F1
#
_cell.length_a   1.000
_cell.length_b   1.000
_cell.length_c   1.000
_cell.angle_alpha   90.00
_cell.angle_beta   90.00
_cell.angle_gamma   90.00
#
_symmetry.space_group_name_H-M   'P 1'
#
loop_
_entity.id
_entity.type
_entity.pdbx_description
1 polymer ?
#
loop_
_entity_poly.entity_id
_entity_poly.type
_entity_poly.pdbx_seq_one_letter_code
_entity_poly.pdbx_strand_id
1 'polypeptide(L)'
;MPDSQFPILGTIVPPMLGRAAILERIIGSLTKATPDHLQMVGPRFAGKTVVLHELANQLRRIGSPYSAIVLWDLGHQTPRSDEIFMQNLARELSAALAGSFSVYADHLKNPQGNPYQEIAEVLDLLKDEDVKVLLIMDGFDKPLSNGQLTRNLWDQLRELALKSSLRLITASRRTLRDLIRNPDAQTSDFWNIFDPTPVRVGCFDDRDLGAILATVPAQKLGPGAETELWNASNGFPVLMLGVLNATYGAVTKEAIGPEVINAACNSAFPALLDKLDALWLDCSPSSQDLLRRVLDEDVVSRAGIASGDAETLLERGFVRSAGNKLQGPSRLLRRYLDEQPNEGSALARLFGATDAYQRNLKGVLERRIGAISGIDSTLKRYLERSAEELPDHPDVFLSNVRGIVDKAFDLIWAAEIPNKKIPSGWMSIWKRNNELRVDEWETTFPQGGRRVVLLKLMTGSERSAPCAKYVTKGTHVLLDAVHAFGDFGQHQEGARIDSGMAYAALHLCIELSACLACELPKS
;
A
#
# COMPACT_ATOMS: atom_id res chain seq x y z
N MET A 1 29.01 4.68 -7.82
CA MET A 1 29.98 5.12 -8.84
C MET A 1 30.11 6.64 -8.73
N PRO A 2 30.99 7.15 -7.84
CA PRO A 2 31.26 8.58 -7.76
C PRO A 2 31.97 9.15 -9.00
N ASP A 3 32.61 8.29 -9.82
CA ASP A 3 33.39 8.69 -11.01
C ASP A 3 32.60 8.67 -12.34
N SER A 4 31.27 8.57 -12.30
CA SER A 4 30.43 8.58 -13.51
C SER A 4 30.16 10.01 -14.00
N GLN A 5 30.05 10.20 -15.32
CA GLN A 5 29.78 11.50 -15.96
C GLN A 5 28.57 12.24 -15.37
N PHE A 6 27.52 11.49 -15.03
CA PHE A 6 26.34 11.98 -14.32
C PHE A 6 26.20 11.24 -13.00
N PRO A 7 26.63 11.82 -11.87
CA PRO A 7 26.47 11.19 -10.57
C PRO A 7 24.98 10.98 -10.24
N ILE A 8 24.60 9.74 -9.91
CA ILE A 8 23.18 9.39 -9.64
C ILE A 8 22.94 9.17 -8.14
N LEU A 9 23.84 8.44 -7.48
CA LEU A 9 23.81 8.13 -6.05
C LEU A 9 25.25 8.09 -5.53
N GLY A 10 25.46 8.53 -4.29
CA GLY A 10 26.78 8.57 -3.65
C GLY A 10 26.71 8.97 -2.18
N THR A 11 27.89 9.13 -1.56
CA THR A 11 28.03 9.65 -0.19
C THR A 11 27.80 11.16 -0.11
N ILE A 12 27.87 11.85 -1.25
CA ILE A 12 27.57 13.27 -1.42
C ILE A 12 26.36 13.39 -2.33
N VAL A 13 25.50 14.39 -2.06
CA VAL A 13 24.35 14.69 -2.90
C VAL A 13 24.83 15.14 -4.30
N PRO A 14 24.38 14.48 -5.39
CA PRO A 14 24.73 14.86 -6.75
C PRO A 14 24.35 16.31 -7.09
N PRO A 15 25.03 16.94 -8.06
CA PRO A 15 24.62 18.24 -8.58
C PRO A 15 23.24 18.15 -9.24
N MET A 16 22.48 19.25 -9.18
CA MET A 16 21.21 19.34 -9.89
C MET A 16 21.45 19.42 -11.39
N LEU A 17 20.88 18.46 -12.12
CA LEU A 17 20.86 18.43 -13.57
C LEU A 17 19.42 18.63 -14.06
N GLY A 18 19.23 19.57 -14.98
CA GLY A 18 17.89 20.02 -15.37
C GLY A 18 17.13 20.66 -14.20
N ARG A 19 15.80 20.57 -14.22
CA ARG A 19 14.86 21.00 -13.16
C ARG A 19 14.81 22.50 -12.87
N ALA A 20 15.38 23.33 -13.75
CA ALA A 20 15.40 24.78 -13.58
C ALA A 20 14.00 25.35 -13.32
N ALA A 21 13.00 24.95 -14.12
CA ALA A 21 11.62 25.41 -13.96
C ALA A 21 10.99 25.02 -12.61
N ILE A 22 11.33 23.85 -12.06
CA ILE A 22 10.87 23.42 -10.73
C ILE A 22 11.51 24.30 -9.66
N LEU A 23 12.82 24.51 -9.77
CA LEU A 23 13.57 25.32 -8.81
C LEU A 23 13.10 26.79 -8.81
N GLU A 24 12.92 27.37 -10.00
CA GLU A 24 12.39 28.73 -10.18
C GLU A 24 11.00 28.87 -9.56
N ARG A 25 10.11 27.89 -9.75
CA ARG A 25 8.78 27.88 -9.12
C ARG A 25 8.88 27.90 -7.59
N ILE A 26 9.74 27.06 -7.02
CA ILE A 26 9.93 26.99 -5.56
C ILE A 26 10.48 28.33 -5.04
N ILE A 27 11.51 28.88 -5.68
CA ILE A 27 12.10 30.17 -5.29
C ILE A 27 11.05 31.28 -5.38
N GLY A 28 10.25 31.34 -6.44
CA GLY A 28 9.18 32.33 -6.58
C GLY A 28 8.15 32.28 -5.45
N SER A 29 7.74 31.08 -5.02
CA SER A 29 6.83 30.90 -3.88
C SER A 29 7.45 31.29 -2.53
N LEU A 30 8.76 31.12 -2.36
CA LEU A 30 9.47 31.41 -1.11
C LEU A 30 9.92 32.88 -1.00
N THR A 31 10.05 33.60 -2.11
CA THR A 31 10.59 34.97 -2.14
C THR A 31 9.53 36.05 -2.35
N LYS A 32 8.26 35.66 -2.58
CA LYS A 32 7.15 36.61 -2.65
C LYS A 32 6.89 37.28 -1.29
N ALA A 33 6.14 38.39 -1.30
CA ALA A 33 5.90 39.23 -0.12
C ALA A 33 5.39 38.43 1.11
N THR A 34 4.52 37.45 0.88
CA THR A 34 4.06 36.48 1.87
C THR A 34 4.47 35.07 1.43
N PRO A 35 5.64 34.56 1.86
CA PRO A 35 6.14 33.26 1.42
C PRO A 35 5.21 32.11 1.83
N ASP A 36 5.08 31.10 0.97
CA ASP A 36 4.29 29.90 1.23
C ASP A 36 5.04 28.85 2.06
N HIS A 37 4.30 27.99 2.75
CA HIS A 37 4.82 26.67 3.15
C HIS A 37 4.61 25.69 1.99
N LEU A 38 5.63 24.92 1.63
CA LEU A 38 5.59 24.09 0.42
C LEU A 38 5.66 22.60 0.74
N GLN A 39 4.93 21.82 -0.06
CA GLN A 39 5.08 20.37 -0.14
C GLN A 39 5.75 20.02 -1.46
N MET A 40 6.83 19.26 -1.38
CA MET A 40 7.47 18.62 -2.52
C MET A 40 7.12 17.14 -2.53
N VAL A 41 6.50 16.67 -3.61
CA VAL A 41 6.00 15.30 -3.74
C VAL A 41 6.60 14.65 -4.97
N GLY A 42 6.95 13.38 -4.87
CA GLY A 42 7.39 12.59 -6.01
C GLY A 42 7.97 11.24 -5.61
N PRO A 43 8.07 10.28 -6.53
CA PRO A 43 8.54 8.94 -6.21
C PRO A 43 10.00 8.93 -5.72
N ARG A 44 10.44 7.78 -5.17
CA ARG A 44 11.86 7.56 -4.83
C ARG A 44 12.71 7.77 -6.07
N PHE A 45 13.93 8.28 -5.89
CA PHE A 45 14.88 8.52 -6.99
C PHE A 45 14.47 9.56 -8.05
N ALA A 46 13.36 10.30 -7.87
CA ALA A 46 12.97 11.37 -8.78
C ALA A 46 13.87 12.64 -8.69
N GLY A 47 14.75 12.72 -7.69
CA GLY A 47 15.67 13.85 -7.51
C GLY A 47 15.21 14.93 -6.52
N LYS A 48 14.23 14.64 -5.64
CA LYS A 48 13.76 15.60 -4.61
C LYS A 48 14.90 16.17 -3.76
N THR A 49 15.71 15.31 -3.16
CA THR A 49 16.88 15.71 -2.35
C THR A 49 17.84 16.61 -3.13
N VAL A 50 18.11 16.30 -4.40
CA VAL A 50 19.00 17.09 -5.25
C VAL A 50 18.44 18.51 -5.47
N VAL A 51 17.14 18.64 -5.75
CA VAL A 51 16.48 19.94 -5.89
C VAL A 51 16.50 20.73 -4.58
N LEU A 52 16.25 20.08 -3.44
CA LEU A 52 16.27 20.73 -2.13
C LEU A 52 17.67 21.22 -1.72
N HIS A 53 18.71 20.46 -2.02
CA HIS A 53 20.09 20.88 -1.75
C HIS A 53 20.50 22.07 -2.62
N GLU A 54 20.16 22.06 -3.92
CA GLU A 54 20.43 23.20 -4.80
C GLU A 54 19.63 24.44 -4.38
N LEU A 55 18.37 24.28 -3.98
CA LEU A 55 17.56 25.35 -3.40
C LEU A 55 18.24 25.97 -2.18
N ALA A 56 18.69 25.16 -1.23
CA ALA A 56 19.39 25.64 -0.05
C ALA A 56 20.68 26.39 -0.42
N ASN A 57 21.43 25.89 -1.41
CA ASN A 57 22.64 26.55 -1.89
C ASN A 57 22.36 27.91 -2.53
N GLN A 58 21.30 28.04 -3.31
CA GLN A 58 20.92 29.31 -3.94
C GLN A 58 20.41 30.33 -2.92
N LEU A 59 19.58 29.89 -1.96
CA LEU A 59 19.04 30.76 -0.92
C LEU A 59 20.04 31.10 0.19
N ARG A 60 21.21 30.44 0.26
CA ARG A 60 22.33 30.86 1.12
C ARG A 60 23.14 32.03 0.54
N ARG A 61 22.94 32.38 -0.73
CA ARG A 61 23.66 33.48 -1.38
C ARG A 61 23.15 34.83 -0.86
N ILE A 62 24.00 35.86 -0.97
CA ILE A 62 23.70 37.24 -0.57
C ILE A 62 22.44 37.73 -1.31
N GLY A 63 21.51 38.34 -0.57
CA GLY A 63 20.24 38.86 -1.11
C GLY A 63 19.03 37.94 -0.93
N SER A 64 19.20 36.78 -0.29
CA SER A 64 18.08 35.92 0.13
C SER A 64 17.26 36.56 1.27
N PRO A 65 15.93 36.35 1.30
CA PRO A 65 15.09 36.79 2.41
C PRO A 65 15.25 35.92 3.67
N TYR A 66 16.03 34.84 3.63
CA TYR A 66 16.25 33.92 4.74
C TYR A 66 17.65 34.07 5.31
N SER A 67 17.75 34.33 6.61
CA SER A 67 19.03 34.49 7.31
C SER A 67 19.60 33.17 7.82
N ALA A 68 18.77 32.13 7.94
CA ALA A 68 19.20 30.78 8.26
C ALA A 68 18.38 29.74 7.47
N ILE A 69 19.06 28.68 7.03
CA ILE A 69 18.45 27.59 6.27
C ILE A 69 18.88 26.25 6.87
N VAL A 70 17.89 25.55 7.42
CA VAL A 70 18.03 24.20 7.95
C VAL A 70 17.64 23.21 6.87
N LEU A 71 18.51 22.24 6.60
CA LEU A 71 18.20 21.09 5.77
C LEU A 71 18.32 19.84 6.63
N TRP A 72 17.17 19.24 6.95
CA TRP A 72 17.05 18.14 7.88
C TRP A 72 16.63 16.86 7.16
N ASP A 73 17.51 15.85 7.19
CA ASP A 73 17.27 14.52 6.62
C ASP A 73 16.55 13.61 7.63
N LEU A 74 15.22 13.63 7.56
CA LEU A 74 14.34 12.74 8.33
C LEU A 74 14.23 11.35 7.71
N GLY A 75 14.71 11.19 6.47
CA GLY A 75 14.82 9.92 5.78
C GLY A 75 15.79 8.98 6.48
N HIS A 76 16.96 9.45 6.90
CA HIS A 76 17.93 8.60 7.59
C HIS A 76 17.89 8.76 9.11
N GLN A 77 17.49 9.93 9.61
CA GLN A 77 17.47 10.26 11.03
C GLN A 77 16.04 10.39 11.57
N THR A 78 15.21 9.36 11.35
CA THR A 78 13.79 9.40 11.67
C THR A 78 13.54 9.43 13.19
N PRO A 79 12.92 10.51 13.75
CA PRO A 79 12.53 10.55 15.15
C PRO A 79 11.45 9.52 15.48
N ARG A 80 11.50 8.98 16.69
CA ARG A 80 10.58 7.92 17.16
C ARG A 80 9.49 8.42 18.12
N SER A 81 9.57 9.65 18.58
CA SER A 81 8.58 10.28 19.46
C SER A 81 8.54 11.78 19.24
N ASP A 82 7.44 12.41 19.67
CA ASP A 82 7.24 13.86 19.61
C ASP A 82 8.36 14.63 20.34
N GLU A 83 8.79 14.13 21.50
CA GLU A 83 9.87 14.74 22.30
C GLU A 83 11.20 14.72 21.55
N ILE A 84 11.60 13.56 21.01
CA ILE A 84 12.84 13.42 20.24
C ILE A 84 12.77 14.28 18.97
N PHE A 85 11.59 14.39 18.35
CA PHE A 85 11.40 15.27 17.19
C PHE A 85 11.70 16.72 17.55
N MET A 86 11.09 17.24 18.62
CA MET A 86 11.29 18.65 19.02
C MET A 86 12.72 18.93 19.50
N GLN A 87 13.35 17.99 20.22
CA GLN A 87 14.77 18.12 20.60
C GLN A 87 15.69 18.19 19.38
N ASN A 88 15.44 17.35 18.38
CA ASN A 88 16.22 17.37 17.14
C ASN A 88 15.96 18.65 16.35
N LEU A 89 14.72 19.11 16.28
CA LEU A 89 14.38 20.38 15.64
C LEU A 89 15.11 21.56 16.30
N ALA A 90 15.13 21.64 17.63
CA ALA A 90 15.87 22.66 18.37
C ALA A 90 17.37 22.62 18.03
N ARG A 91 17.96 21.42 17.97
CA ARG A 91 19.37 21.23 17.62
C ARG A 91 19.69 21.68 16.20
N GLU A 92 18.84 21.33 15.22
CA GLU A 92 19.03 21.72 13.83
C GLU A 92 18.88 23.25 13.64
N LEU A 93 17.92 23.88 14.33
CA LEU A 93 17.78 25.33 14.36
C LEU A 93 18.99 26.01 15.02
N SER A 94 19.45 25.48 16.15
CA SER A 94 20.66 25.94 16.85
C SER A 94 21.87 25.94 15.90
N ALA A 95 22.10 24.83 15.20
CA ALA A 95 23.21 24.68 14.27
C ALA A 95 23.14 25.70 13.12
N ALA A 96 21.95 25.95 12.55
CA ALA A 96 21.78 26.90 11.46
C ALA A 96 21.91 28.36 11.90
N LEU A 97 21.55 28.69 13.15
CA LEU A 97 21.62 30.04 13.71
C LEU A 97 23.02 30.39 14.24
N ALA A 98 23.86 29.40 14.56
CA ALA A 98 25.15 29.59 15.23
C ALA A 98 26.10 30.60 14.55
N GLY A 99 26.05 30.71 13.22
CA GLY A 99 26.92 31.61 12.46
C GLY A 99 26.54 33.09 12.52
N SER A 100 25.26 33.42 12.73
CA SER A 100 24.75 34.79 12.63
C SER A 100 23.98 35.26 13.86
N PHE A 101 23.48 34.32 14.68
CA PHE A 101 22.65 34.57 15.85
C PHE A 101 23.07 33.65 17.01
N SER A 102 24.31 33.78 17.46
CA SER A 102 24.91 32.87 18.45
C SER A 102 24.14 32.79 19.77
N VAL A 103 23.54 33.91 20.22
CA VAL A 103 22.72 33.95 21.45
C VAL A 103 21.51 33.03 21.34
N TYR A 104 20.79 33.09 20.23
CA TYR A 104 19.63 32.22 19.98
C TYR A 104 20.06 30.77 19.77
N ALA A 105 21.19 30.56 19.09
CA ALA A 105 21.74 29.23 18.91
C ALA A 105 22.10 28.57 20.25
N ASP A 106 22.74 29.29 21.17
CA ASP A 106 23.13 28.78 22.48
C ASP A 106 21.90 28.47 23.35
N HIS A 107 20.83 29.27 23.25
CA HIS A 107 19.57 28.97 23.93
C HIS A 107 18.97 27.63 23.47
N LEU A 108 19.01 27.34 22.16
CA LEU A 108 18.46 26.10 21.58
C LEU A 108 19.37 24.87 21.68
N LYS A 109 20.66 25.05 22.03
CA LYS A 109 21.68 23.99 21.92
C LYS A 109 21.46 22.85 22.91
N ASN A 110 21.04 23.19 24.13
CA ASN A 110 20.78 22.26 25.22
C ASN A 110 19.52 22.70 25.96
N PRO A 111 18.32 22.41 25.42
CA PRO A 111 17.08 22.83 26.02
C PRO A 111 17.00 22.29 27.45
N GLN A 112 16.91 23.19 28.42
CA GLN A 112 16.84 22.85 29.85
C GLN A 112 15.39 22.56 30.28
N GLY A 113 14.41 22.97 29.45
CA GLY A 113 12.99 22.81 29.69
C GLY A 113 12.26 22.13 28.53
N ASN A 114 11.13 22.71 28.12
CA ASN A 114 10.32 22.18 27.03
C ASN A 114 10.86 22.70 25.68
N PRO A 115 11.41 21.83 24.81
CA PRO A 115 12.02 22.26 23.55
C PRO A 115 11.06 23.06 22.66
N TYR A 116 9.75 22.77 22.72
CA TYR A 116 8.75 23.53 21.98
C TYR A 116 8.69 25.01 22.39
N GLN A 117 8.69 25.28 23.70
CA GLN A 117 8.58 26.65 24.22
C GLN A 117 9.82 27.46 23.85
N GLU A 118 11.00 26.88 24.01
CA GLU A 118 12.26 27.54 23.68
C GLU A 118 12.37 27.86 22.17
N ILE A 119 11.93 26.93 21.29
CA ILE A 119 11.83 27.22 19.85
C ILE A 119 10.84 28.35 19.60
N ALA A 120 9.66 28.33 20.24
CA ALA A 120 8.63 29.35 20.05
C ALA A 120 9.13 30.74 20.45
N GLU A 121 9.83 30.86 21.58
CA GLU A 121 10.43 32.09 22.07
C GLU A 121 11.47 32.65 21.10
N VAL A 122 12.39 31.80 20.62
CA VAL A 122 13.41 32.22 19.64
C VAL A 122 12.76 32.68 18.33
N LEU A 123 11.73 31.98 17.84
CA LEU A 123 11.04 32.39 16.63
C LEU A 123 10.27 33.71 16.79
N ASP A 124 9.76 34.04 17.99
CA ASP A 124 9.15 35.34 18.25
C ASP A 124 10.18 36.46 18.24
N LEU A 125 11.33 36.24 18.89
CA LEU A 125 12.43 37.22 18.86
C LEU A 125 12.94 37.44 17.44
N LEU A 126 13.14 36.38 16.66
CA LEU A 126 13.52 36.48 15.25
C LEU A 126 12.48 37.24 14.43
N LYS A 127 11.18 37.06 14.73
CA LYS A 127 10.11 37.80 14.07
C LYS A 127 10.19 39.30 14.39
N ASP A 128 10.46 39.66 15.63
CA ASP A 128 10.60 41.07 16.04
C ASP A 128 11.82 41.75 15.37
N GLU A 129 12.84 40.96 15.03
CA GLU A 129 14.02 41.39 14.26
C GLU A 129 13.86 41.31 12.72
N ASP A 130 12.66 40.96 12.22
CA ASP A 130 12.37 40.66 10.79
C ASP A 130 13.31 39.61 10.17
N VAL A 131 13.77 38.67 10.99
CA VAL A 131 14.61 37.55 10.57
C VAL A 131 13.76 36.34 10.21
N LYS A 132 14.08 35.72 9.08
CA LYS A 132 13.37 34.53 8.57
C LYS A 132 14.29 33.32 8.48
N VAL A 133 13.74 32.18 8.89
CA VAL A 133 14.37 30.86 8.85
C VAL A 133 13.59 29.96 7.91
N LEU A 134 14.30 29.27 7.03
CA LEU A 134 13.73 28.23 6.17
C LEU A 134 14.10 26.85 6.74
N LEU A 135 13.09 26.05 7.07
CA LEU A 135 13.24 24.66 7.49
C LEU A 135 12.82 23.72 6.35
N ILE A 136 13.80 22.98 5.82
CA ILE A 136 13.61 21.97 4.79
C ILE A 136 13.70 20.59 5.44
N MET A 137 12.62 19.82 5.35
CA MET A 137 12.47 18.48 5.91
C MET A 137 12.42 17.44 4.79
N ASP A 138 13.53 16.75 4.53
CA ASP A 138 13.63 15.72 3.50
C ASP A 138 13.31 14.32 4.03
N GLY A 139 12.58 13.51 3.25
CA GLY A 139 12.14 12.18 3.66
C GLY A 139 11.04 12.17 4.73
N PHE A 140 10.19 13.20 4.76
CA PHE A 140 9.15 13.39 5.76
C PHE A 140 8.06 12.29 5.78
N ASP A 141 8.01 11.42 4.76
CA ASP A 141 7.13 10.27 4.75
C ASP A 141 7.48 9.20 5.79
N LYS A 142 8.76 9.08 6.19
CA LYS A 142 9.18 8.07 7.17
C LYS A 142 8.65 8.34 8.58
N PRO A 143 8.82 9.55 9.17
CA PRO A 143 8.22 9.87 10.47
C PRO A 143 6.71 9.64 10.51
N LEU A 144 5.99 9.99 9.42
CA LEU A 144 4.54 9.78 9.31
C LEU A 144 4.16 8.30 9.24
N SER A 145 4.95 7.48 8.55
CA SER A 145 4.66 6.06 8.37
C SER A 145 4.85 5.21 9.63
N ASN A 146 5.67 5.68 10.59
CA ASN A 146 5.98 4.95 11.81
C ASN A 146 4.83 4.93 12.83
N GLY A 147 3.84 5.83 12.70
CA GLY A 147 2.63 5.86 13.53
C GLY A 147 2.83 6.26 15.00
N GLN A 148 4.06 6.57 15.41
CA GLN A 148 4.39 6.94 16.80
C GLN A 148 4.28 8.43 17.09
N LEU A 149 4.17 9.26 16.04
CA LEU A 149 4.02 10.71 16.17
C LEU A 149 2.55 11.07 16.38
N THR A 150 2.29 11.90 17.38
CA THR A 150 0.91 12.20 17.80
C THR A 150 0.41 13.51 17.23
N ARG A 151 -0.91 13.76 17.39
CA ARG A 151 -1.53 15.03 17.05
C ARG A 151 -0.86 16.23 17.74
N ASN A 152 -0.37 16.05 18.97
CA ASN A 152 0.25 17.11 19.74
C ASN A 152 1.46 17.73 19.01
N LEU A 153 2.34 16.90 18.44
CA LEU A 153 3.46 17.38 17.63
C LEU A 153 3.00 18.23 16.43
N TRP A 154 1.95 17.79 15.73
CA TRP A 154 1.47 18.50 14.53
C TRP A 154 0.83 19.84 14.88
N ASP A 155 0.06 19.89 15.96
CA ASP A 155 -0.54 21.13 16.45
C ASP A 155 0.56 22.12 16.91
N GLN A 156 1.62 21.63 17.58
CA GLN A 156 2.79 22.44 17.92
C GLN A 156 3.53 22.95 16.67
N LEU A 157 3.81 22.10 15.68
CA LEU A 157 4.47 22.52 14.44
C LEU A 157 3.63 23.52 13.64
N ARG A 158 2.29 23.38 13.68
CA ARG A 158 1.38 24.36 13.10
C ARG A 158 1.55 25.71 13.77
N GLU A 159 1.55 25.75 15.09
CA GLU A 159 1.70 27.00 15.85
C GLU A 159 3.03 27.70 15.55
N LEU A 160 4.13 26.94 15.49
CA LEU A 160 5.44 27.47 15.08
C LEU A 160 5.42 28.00 13.65
N ALA A 161 4.77 27.29 12.72
CA ALA A 161 4.71 27.67 11.31
C ALA A 161 3.84 28.91 11.05
N LEU A 162 2.88 29.23 11.92
CA LEU A 162 2.10 30.47 11.82
C LEU A 162 2.96 31.74 12.04
N LYS A 163 4.15 31.60 12.64
CA LYS A 163 5.08 32.72 12.82
C LYS A 163 5.70 33.10 11.48
N SER A 164 5.76 34.40 11.18
CA SER A 164 6.35 34.91 9.93
C SER A 164 7.85 34.67 9.81
N SER A 165 8.53 34.40 10.92
CA SER A 165 9.95 34.06 11.01
C SER A 165 10.26 32.62 10.59
N LEU A 166 9.28 31.73 10.42
CA LEU A 166 9.51 30.34 10.03
C LEU A 166 8.78 29.98 8.74
N ARG A 167 9.49 29.37 7.78
CA ARG A 167 8.90 28.75 6.59
C ARG A 167 9.31 27.30 6.47
N LEU A 168 8.38 26.47 5.99
CA LEU A 168 8.53 25.02 5.96
C LEU A 168 8.49 24.52 4.52
N ILE A 169 9.40 23.60 4.21
CA ILE A 169 9.33 22.74 3.03
C ILE A 169 9.39 21.30 3.51
N THR A 170 8.44 20.48 3.08
CA THR A 170 8.50 19.02 3.29
C THR A 170 8.74 18.32 1.97
N ALA A 171 9.58 17.28 1.94
CA ALA A 171 9.69 16.38 0.80
C ALA A 171 9.27 14.96 1.19
N SER A 172 8.41 14.36 0.36
CA SER A 172 7.81 13.06 0.63
C SER A 172 7.42 12.32 -0.67
N ARG A 173 7.03 11.05 -0.54
CA ARG A 173 6.67 10.20 -1.69
C ARG A 173 5.26 10.43 -2.23
N ARG A 174 4.35 10.90 -1.38
CA ARG A 174 2.95 11.21 -1.67
C ARG A 174 2.59 12.49 -0.92
N THR A 175 1.41 13.05 -1.14
CA THR A 175 1.01 14.23 -0.37
C THR A 175 0.96 13.87 1.12
N LEU A 176 1.18 14.86 2.00
CA LEU A 176 1.13 14.61 3.43
C LEU A 176 -0.23 14.03 3.84
N ARG A 177 -1.32 14.48 3.20
CA ARG A 177 -2.68 13.96 3.42
C ARG A 177 -2.81 12.46 3.13
N ASP A 178 -2.16 11.96 2.08
CA ASP A 178 -2.20 10.54 1.72
C ASP A 178 -1.35 9.65 2.64
N LEU A 179 -0.40 10.26 3.37
CA LEU A 179 0.55 9.54 4.21
C LEU A 179 0.08 9.37 5.66
N ILE A 180 -0.96 10.09 6.09
CA ILE A 180 -1.44 10.03 7.46
C ILE A 180 -2.20 8.72 7.70
N ARG A 181 -1.58 7.83 8.48
CA ARG A 181 -2.17 6.54 8.88
C ARG A 181 -2.92 6.58 10.21
N ASN A 182 -2.61 7.55 11.08
CA ASN A 182 -3.26 7.70 12.37
C ASN A 182 -4.52 8.58 12.23
N PRO A 183 -5.73 8.07 12.51
CA PRO A 183 -6.97 8.85 12.45
C PRO A 183 -6.92 10.15 13.26
N ASP A 184 -6.27 10.14 14.43
CA ASP A 184 -6.18 11.33 15.29
C ASP A 184 -5.31 12.42 14.66
N ALA A 185 -4.27 12.04 13.92
CA ALA A 185 -3.41 12.98 13.20
C ALA A 185 -4.09 13.58 11.95
N GLN A 186 -5.12 12.91 11.39
CA GLN A 186 -5.90 13.46 10.28
C GLN A 186 -6.74 14.66 10.70
N THR A 187 -7.06 14.77 12.00
CA THR A 187 -7.88 15.87 12.53
C THR A 187 -7.09 17.17 12.80
N SER A 188 -5.75 17.14 12.69
CA SER A 188 -4.95 18.37 12.79
C SER A 188 -5.02 19.18 11.50
N ASP A 189 -5.22 20.49 11.63
CA ASP A 189 -5.15 21.41 10.49
C ASP A 189 -3.72 21.76 10.08
N PHE A 190 -2.67 21.17 10.70
CA PHE A 190 -1.28 21.39 10.28
C PHE A 190 -1.12 21.24 8.77
N TRP A 191 -1.81 20.28 8.16
CA TRP A 191 -1.76 20.02 6.72
C TRP A 191 -2.31 21.16 5.85
N ASN A 192 -3.12 22.05 6.43
CA ASN A 192 -3.77 23.17 5.73
C ASN A 192 -2.88 24.41 5.62
N ILE A 193 -1.71 24.44 6.28
CA ILE A 193 -0.77 25.57 6.19
C ILE A 193 0.03 25.56 4.88
N PHE A 194 0.14 24.39 4.25
CA PHE A 194 0.91 24.20 3.02
C PHE A 194 0.08 24.60 1.81
N ASP A 195 0.77 25.06 0.76
CA ASP A 195 0.15 25.30 -0.55
C ASP A 195 -0.64 24.05 -0.99
N PRO A 196 -1.93 24.20 -1.39
CA PRO A 196 -2.78 23.07 -1.77
C PRO A 196 -2.31 22.39 -3.06
N THR A 197 -1.45 23.05 -3.84
CA THR A 197 -0.84 22.56 -5.08
C THR A 197 0.62 22.16 -4.83
N PRO A 198 0.90 20.90 -4.44
CA PRO A 198 2.26 20.46 -4.17
C PRO A 198 3.17 20.64 -5.39
N VAL A 199 4.44 20.91 -5.13
CA VAL A 199 5.48 20.92 -6.15
C VAL A 199 5.83 19.46 -6.47
N ARG A 200 5.41 19.00 -7.65
CA ARG A 200 5.63 17.62 -8.08
C ARG A 200 6.98 17.47 -8.79
N VAL A 201 7.74 16.47 -8.38
CA VAL A 201 9.03 16.08 -8.97
C VAL A 201 8.87 14.70 -9.59
N GLY A 202 8.74 14.63 -10.92
CA GLY A 202 8.45 13.41 -11.68
C GLY A 202 9.54 13.05 -12.67
N CYS A 203 9.18 12.65 -13.88
CA CYS A 203 10.13 12.41 -14.98
C CYS A 203 10.75 13.72 -15.49
N PHE A 204 11.92 13.65 -16.12
CA PHE A 204 12.48 14.75 -16.90
C PHE A 204 11.58 15.10 -18.09
N ASP A 205 11.59 16.38 -18.48
CA ASP A 205 11.01 16.87 -19.74
C ASP A 205 12.10 17.14 -20.80
N ASP A 206 11.70 17.60 -21.99
CA ASP A 206 12.64 17.89 -23.08
C ASP A 206 13.64 19.01 -22.72
N ARG A 207 13.25 19.96 -21.86
CA ARG A 207 14.13 21.05 -21.41
C ARG A 207 15.17 20.52 -20.42
N ASP A 208 14.75 19.63 -19.53
CA ASP A 208 15.63 18.94 -18.60
C ASP A 208 16.70 18.14 -19.36
N LEU A 209 16.28 17.37 -20.38
CA LEU A 209 17.20 16.60 -21.22
C LEU A 209 18.18 17.52 -21.98
N GLY A 210 17.67 18.60 -22.58
CA GLY A 210 18.52 19.60 -23.25
C GLY A 210 19.59 20.18 -22.31
N ALA A 211 19.21 20.52 -21.07
CA ALA A 211 20.14 21.02 -20.06
C ALA A 211 21.18 19.97 -19.64
N ILE A 212 20.78 18.70 -19.50
CA ILE A 212 21.70 17.58 -19.21
C ILE A 212 22.72 17.43 -20.34
N LEU A 213 22.28 17.36 -21.59
CA LEU A 213 23.17 17.17 -22.74
C LEU A 213 24.12 18.37 -22.96
N ALA A 214 23.70 19.58 -22.58
CA ALA A 214 24.56 20.77 -22.65
C ALA A 214 25.79 20.69 -21.74
N THR A 215 25.77 19.84 -20.70
CA THR A 215 26.95 19.62 -19.82
C THR A 215 28.04 18.77 -20.46
N VAL A 216 27.75 18.09 -21.59
CA VAL A 216 28.68 17.23 -22.33
C VAL A 216 28.73 17.60 -23.82
N PRO A 217 29.10 18.84 -24.17
CA PRO A 217 28.96 19.36 -25.53
C PRO A 217 29.82 18.62 -26.58
N ALA A 218 30.85 17.89 -26.14
CA ALA A 218 31.75 17.14 -27.00
C ALA A 218 31.13 15.85 -27.58
N GLN A 219 30.06 15.32 -26.98
CA GLN A 219 29.46 14.05 -27.39
C GLN A 219 27.98 14.30 -27.73
N LYS A 220 27.66 14.39 -29.02
CA LYS A 220 26.31 14.70 -29.51
C LYS A 220 25.53 13.43 -29.85
N LEU A 221 24.26 13.43 -29.47
CA LEU A 221 23.29 12.42 -29.92
C LEU A 221 22.96 12.66 -31.39
N GLY A 222 23.10 11.62 -32.20
CA GLY A 222 22.71 11.61 -33.61
C GLY A 222 21.20 11.40 -33.80
N PRO A 223 20.72 11.42 -35.05
CA PRO A 223 19.30 11.22 -35.37
C PRO A 223 18.77 9.91 -34.76
N GLY A 224 17.62 9.98 -34.07
CA GLY A 224 16.95 8.83 -33.45
C GLY A 224 17.52 8.37 -32.10
N ALA A 225 18.73 8.80 -31.70
CA ALA A 225 19.32 8.40 -30.41
C ALA A 225 18.55 8.98 -29.22
N GLU A 226 18.05 10.21 -29.33
CA GLU A 226 17.20 10.82 -28.30
C GLU A 226 15.88 10.06 -28.14
N THR A 227 15.25 9.66 -29.25
CA THR A 227 14.04 8.83 -29.24
C THR A 227 14.28 7.51 -28.51
N GLU A 228 15.42 6.86 -28.76
CA GLU A 228 15.77 5.62 -28.07
C GLU A 228 16.08 5.82 -26.58
N LEU A 229 16.61 6.97 -26.19
CA LEU A 229 16.82 7.31 -24.78
C LEU A 229 15.48 7.49 -24.03
N TRP A 230 14.52 8.13 -24.68
CA TRP A 230 13.14 8.22 -24.19
C TRP A 230 12.50 6.83 -24.10
N ASN A 231 12.61 6.00 -25.13
CA ASN A 231 12.08 4.64 -25.12
C ASN A 231 12.73 3.78 -24.03
N ALA A 232 14.01 3.99 -23.72
CA ALA A 232 14.73 3.23 -22.70
C ALA A 232 14.23 3.52 -21.27
N SER A 233 13.82 4.75 -20.97
CA SER A 233 13.65 5.22 -19.58
C SER A 233 12.36 5.99 -19.30
N ASN A 234 11.63 6.42 -20.32
CA ASN A 234 10.52 7.39 -20.26
C ASN A 234 10.87 8.67 -19.47
N GLY A 235 12.15 9.05 -19.44
CA GLY A 235 12.62 10.25 -18.73
C GLY A 235 12.71 10.09 -17.21
N PHE A 236 12.52 8.90 -16.65
CA PHE A 236 12.68 8.76 -15.21
C PHE A 236 14.15 8.98 -14.80
N PRO A 237 14.48 9.89 -13.87
CA PRO A 237 15.84 10.44 -13.74
C PRO A 237 16.94 9.39 -13.54
N VAL A 238 16.76 8.48 -12.58
CA VAL A 238 17.76 7.44 -12.26
C VAL A 238 17.99 6.49 -13.43
N LEU A 239 16.95 6.23 -14.23
CA LEU A 239 17.02 5.32 -15.37
C LEU A 239 17.67 6.02 -16.57
N MET A 240 17.21 7.23 -16.90
CA MET A 240 17.74 8.02 -18.02
C MET A 240 19.22 8.35 -17.83
N LEU A 241 19.61 8.82 -16.64
CA LEU A 241 21.02 9.09 -16.32
C LEU A 241 21.84 7.79 -16.29
N GLY A 242 21.26 6.68 -15.86
CA GLY A 242 21.92 5.37 -15.89
C GLY A 242 22.29 4.93 -17.30
N VAL A 243 21.35 5.07 -18.24
CA VAL A 243 21.59 4.77 -19.67
C VAL A 243 22.61 5.73 -20.26
N LEU A 244 22.53 7.03 -19.93
CA LEU A 244 23.50 8.02 -20.41
C LEU A 244 24.91 7.72 -19.90
N ASN A 245 25.08 7.37 -18.62
CA ASN A 245 26.39 6.98 -18.08
C ASN A 245 26.98 5.76 -18.79
N ALA A 246 26.15 4.74 -19.07
CA ALA A 246 26.61 3.57 -19.82
C ALA A 246 26.97 3.93 -21.27
N THR A 247 26.24 4.86 -21.88
CA THR A 247 26.50 5.36 -23.24
C THR A 247 27.86 6.06 -23.31
N TYR A 248 28.09 7.04 -22.44
CA TYR A 248 29.30 7.86 -22.48
C TYR A 248 30.53 7.15 -21.89
N GLY A 249 30.34 6.13 -21.03
CA GLY A 249 31.41 5.26 -20.58
C GLY A 249 31.95 4.32 -21.67
N ALA A 250 31.14 3.99 -22.68
CA ALA A 250 31.50 3.06 -23.75
C ALA A 250 32.08 3.74 -25.01
N VAL A 251 31.78 5.02 -25.26
CA VAL A 251 32.12 5.71 -26.50
C VAL A 251 33.22 6.75 -26.29
N THR A 252 34.32 6.63 -27.04
CA THR A 252 35.48 7.53 -26.89
C THR A 252 35.50 8.74 -27.82
N LYS A 253 34.72 8.80 -28.93
CA LYS A 253 34.63 10.01 -29.82
C LYS A 253 33.63 9.99 -31.00
N GLU A 254 32.83 8.94 -31.23
CA GLU A 254 31.92 8.87 -32.39
C GLU A 254 30.52 9.44 -32.09
N ALA A 255 29.78 9.79 -33.16
CA ALA A 255 28.40 10.23 -33.07
C ALA A 255 27.52 9.11 -32.48
N ILE A 256 26.75 9.42 -31.44
CA ILE A 256 25.97 8.43 -30.71
C ILE A 256 24.67 8.15 -31.47
N GLY A 257 24.60 7.01 -32.14
CA GLY A 257 23.41 6.53 -32.83
C GLY A 257 22.43 5.75 -31.94
N PRO A 258 21.24 5.39 -32.46
CA PRO A 258 20.24 4.63 -31.72
C PRO A 258 20.73 3.26 -31.23
N GLU A 259 21.56 2.56 -32.02
CA GLU A 259 22.11 1.25 -31.63
C GLU A 259 23.02 1.32 -30.39
N VAL A 260 23.76 2.41 -30.24
CA VAL A 260 24.61 2.63 -29.07
C VAL A 260 23.74 2.81 -27.82
N ILE A 261 22.64 3.55 -27.92
CA ILE A 261 21.69 3.73 -26.81
C ILE A 261 21.04 2.40 -26.43
N ASN A 262 20.66 1.58 -27.41
CA ASN A 262 20.11 0.24 -27.15
C ASN A 262 21.11 -0.67 -26.43
N ALA A 263 22.36 -0.70 -26.88
CA ALA A 263 23.43 -1.44 -26.22
C ALA A 263 23.70 -0.93 -24.80
N ALA A 264 23.74 0.39 -24.62
CA ALA A 264 23.92 1.04 -23.33
C ALA A 264 22.76 0.74 -22.36
N CYS A 265 21.52 0.74 -22.85
CA CYS A 265 20.34 0.34 -22.07
C CYS A 265 20.48 -1.09 -21.52
N ASN A 266 20.94 -2.03 -22.35
CA ASN A 266 21.15 -3.41 -21.92
C ASN A 266 22.30 -3.55 -20.91
N SER A 267 23.37 -2.76 -21.08
CA SER A 267 24.51 -2.74 -20.15
C SER A 267 24.18 -2.07 -18.82
N ALA A 268 23.34 -1.04 -18.82
CA ALA A 268 22.91 -0.33 -17.61
C ALA A 268 21.93 -1.14 -16.74
N PHE A 269 21.15 -2.04 -17.36
CA PHE A 269 20.04 -2.75 -16.70
C PHE A 269 20.43 -3.44 -15.37
N PRO A 270 21.51 -4.24 -15.27
CA PRO A 270 21.87 -4.89 -14.01
C PRO A 270 22.12 -3.90 -12.86
N ALA A 271 22.70 -2.73 -13.14
CA ALA A 271 22.96 -1.72 -12.12
C ALA A 271 21.68 -0.97 -11.68
N LEU A 272 20.65 -0.98 -12.52
CA LEU A 272 19.37 -0.31 -12.31
C LEU A 272 18.29 -1.23 -11.70
N LEU A 273 18.55 -2.54 -11.62
CA LEU A 273 17.57 -3.55 -11.20
C LEU A 273 16.94 -3.23 -9.83
N ASP A 274 17.74 -2.98 -8.79
CA ASP A 274 17.21 -2.67 -7.45
C ASP A 274 16.34 -1.41 -7.42
N LYS A 275 16.61 -0.47 -8.35
CA LYS A 275 15.92 0.82 -8.41
C LYS A 275 14.58 0.64 -9.09
N LEU A 276 14.51 -0.17 -10.15
CA LEU A 276 13.26 -0.62 -10.76
C LEU A 276 12.41 -1.40 -9.76
N ASP A 277 13.03 -2.32 -9.01
CA ASP A 277 12.36 -3.12 -7.99
C ASP A 277 11.74 -2.25 -6.90
N ALA A 278 12.51 -1.32 -6.33
CA ALA A 278 12.01 -0.38 -5.34
C ALA A 278 10.90 0.54 -5.87
N LEU A 279 10.93 0.95 -7.14
CA LEU A 279 9.87 1.74 -7.76
C LEU A 279 8.60 0.93 -7.99
N TRP A 280 8.75 -0.34 -8.38
CA TRP A 280 7.66 -1.28 -8.62
C TRP A 280 6.93 -1.68 -7.33
N LEU A 281 7.68 -2.00 -6.27
CA LEU A 281 7.14 -2.31 -4.95
C LEU A 281 6.39 -1.13 -4.30
N ASP A 282 6.75 0.11 -4.64
CA ASP A 282 6.06 1.32 -4.17
C ASP A 282 4.73 1.61 -4.92
N CYS A 283 4.36 0.79 -5.92
CA CYS A 283 3.07 0.88 -6.62
C CYS A 283 1.97 0.08 -5.90
N SER A 284 0.74 0.60 -5.88
CA SER A 284 -0.41 -0.17 -5.38
C SER A 284 -0.73 -1.34 -6.33
N PRO A 285 -1.43 -2.38 -5.84
CA PRO A 285 -1.91 -3.46 -6.71
C PRO A 285 -2.71 -2.95 -7.92
N SER A 286 -3.57 -1.95 -7.72
CA SER A 286 -4.36 -1.32 -8.79
C SER A 286 -3.49 -0.66 -9.87
N SER A 287 -2.44 0.05 -9.47
CA SER A 287 -1.48 0.67 -10.40
C SER A 287 -0.67 -0.39 -11.14
N GLN A 288 -0.28 -1.47 -10.46
CA GLN A 288 0.43 -2.59 -11.10
C GLN A 288 -0.45 -3.29 -12.14
N ASP A 289 -1.73 -3.51 -11.85
CA ASP A 289 -2.69 -4.09 -12.79
C ASP A 289 -2.94 -3.20 -14.00
N LEU A 290 -3.05 -1.88 -13.77
CA LEU A 290 -3.14 -0.91 -14.87
C LEU A 290 -1.90 -0.97 -15.77
N LEU A 291 -0.69 -1.06 -15.20
CA LEU A 291 0.53 -1.16 -16.01
C LEU A 291 0.54 -2.43 -16.85
N ARG A 292 0.12 -3.57 -16.27
CA ARG A 292 0.02 -4.84 -17.01
C ARG A 292 -0.97 -4.73 -18.17
N ARG A 293 -2.12 -4.07 -17.96
CA ARG A 293 -3.05 -3.78 -19.04
C ARG A 293 -2.41 -2.94 -20.15
N VAL A 294 -1.60 -1.94 -19.79
CA VAL A 294 -0.84 -1.13 -20.76
C VAL A 294 0.23 -1.94 -21.49
N LEU A 295 0.84 -2.94 -20.84
CA LEU A 295 1.76 -3.89 -21.48
C LEU A 295 1.08 -4.78 -22.52
N ASP A 296 -0.14 -5.23 -22.22
CA ASP A 296 -0.89 -6.14 -23.11
C ASP A 296 -1.49 -5.39 -24.31
N GLU A 297 -2.00 -4.17 -24.10
CA GLU A 297 -2.68 -3.37 -25.13
C GLU A 297 -1.76 -2.38 -25.87
N ASP A 298 -0.50 -2.18 -25.40
CA ASP A 298 0.47 -1.13 -25.75
C ASP A 298 -0.02 0.32 -25.56
N VAL A 299 -1.31 0.59 -25.72
CA VAL A 299 -1.94 1.90 -25.62
C VAL A 299 -3.34 1.78 -25.01
N VAL A 300 -3.54 2.38 -23.85
CA VAL A 300 -4.82 2.33 -23.11
C VAL A 300 -5.44 3.72 -22.98
N SER A 301 -6.75 3.82 -23.13
CA SER A 301 -7.50 5.07 -22.90
C SER A 301 -7.54 5.42 -21.42
N ARG A 302 -7.32 6.69 -21.08
CA ARG A 302 -7.46 7.22 -19.71
C ARG A 302 -8.91 7.27 -19.22
N ALA A 303 -9.88 7.15 -20.12
CA ALA A 303 -11.30 7.13 -19.74
C ALA A 303 -11.61 5.90 -18.86
N GLY A 304 -12.17 6.14 -17.67
CA GLY A 304 -12.52 5.07 -16.72
C GLY A 304 -11.35 4.55 -15.87
N ILE A 305 -10.15 5.13 -16.00
CA ILE A 305 -9.00 4.83 -15.12
C ILE A 305 -9.01 5.80 -13.94
N ALA A 306 -8.74 5.30 -12.74
CA ALA A 306 -8.55 6.15 -11.57
C ALA A 306 -7.35 7.10 -11.77
N SER A 307 -7.57 8.41 -11.58
CA SER A 307 -6.51 9.44 -11.79
C SER A 307 -5.26 9.14 -10.97
N GLY A 308 -5.43 8.67 -9.73
CA GLY A 308 -4.31 8.33 -8.85
C GLY A 308 -3.41 7.22 -9.38
N ASP A 309 -3.98 6.18 -10.02
CA ASP A 309 -3.19 5.10 -10.63
C ASP A 309 -2.43 5.60 -11.86
N ALA A 310 -3.11 6.37 -12.73
CA ALA A 310 -2.48 6.93 -13.93
C ALA A 310 -1.35 7.92 -13.59
N GLU A 311 -1.54 8.79 -12.60
CA GLU A 311 -0.52 9.71 -12.10
C GLU A 311 0.67 8.93 -11.50
N THR A 312 0.39 7.90 -10.69
CA THR A 312 1.42 7.07 -10.06
C THR A 312 2.38 6.45 -11.09
N LEU A 313 1.84 5.94 -12.19
CA LEU A 313 2.62 5.35 -13.28
C LEU A 313 3.39 6.40 -14.09
N LEU A 314 2.78 7.55 -14.39
CA LEU A 314 3.45 8.63 -15.12
C LEU A 314 4.64 9.21 -14.35
N GLU A 315 4.47 9.49 -13.06
CA GLU A 315 5.51 10.09 -12.23
C GLU A 315 6.76 9.21 -12.10
N ARG A 316 6.58 7.89 -12.23
CA ARG A 316 7.64 6.87 -12.20
C ARG A 316 8.24 6.56 -13.57
N GLY A 317 7.73 7.16 -14.63
CA GLY A 317 8.13 6.86 -16.01
C GLY A 317 7.75 5.44 -16.44
N PHE A 318 6.75 4.84 -15.78
CA PHE A 318 6.29 3.50 -16.15
C PHE A 318 5.40 3.52 -17.38
N VAL A 319 4.79 4.66 -17.69
CA VAL A 319 4.02 4.91 -18.91
C VAL A 319 4.29 6.32 -19.40
N ARG A 320 4.01 6.59 -20.68
CA ARG A 320 4.04 7.95 -21.24
C ARG A 320 2.63 8.45 -21.51
N SER A 321 2.38 9.74 -21.31
CA SER A 321 1.10 10.36 -21.67
C SER A 321 1.14 10.84 -23.12
N ALA A 322 0.15 10.46 -23.91
CA ALA A 322 -0.09 11.00 -25.24
C ALA A 322 -1.57 11.40 -25.37
N GLY A 323 -1.87 12.67 -25.06
CA GLY A 323 -3.25 13.17 -24.96
C GLY A 323 -4.05 12.39 -23.90
N ASN A 324 -5.16 11.78 -24.32
CA ASN A 324 -6.02 10.97 -23.45
C ASN A 324 -5.61 9.49 -23.36
N LYS A 325 -4.38 9.14 -23.76
CA LYS A 325 -3.89 7.75 -23.81
C LYS A 325 -2.63 7.59 -22.96
N LEU A 326 -2.52 6.43 -22.31
CA LEU A 326 -1.29 5.95 -21.70
C LEU A 326 -0.60 5.04 -22.71
N GLN A 327 0.66 5.30 -22.99
CA GLN A 327 1.50 4.52 -23.90
C GLN A 327 2.45 3.63 -23.11
N GLY A 328 2.82 2.50 -23.75
CA GLY A 328 3.63 1.41 -23.25
C GLY A 328 4.84 1.79 -22.37
N PRO A 329 5.29 0.85 -21.52
CA PRO A 329 6.38 1.10 -20.60
C PRO A 329 7.72 1.26 -21.29
N SER A 330 8.65 1.85 -20.53
CA SER A 330 10.04 1.95 -20.95
C SER A 330 10.66 0.56 -21.15
N ARG A 331 11.65 0.46 -22.03
CA ARG A 331 12.33 -0.81 -22.34
C ARG A 331 12.94 -1.45 -21.09
N LEU A 332 13.52 -0.65 -20.20
CA LEU A 332 14.07 -1.13 -18.93
C LEU A 332 13.00 -1.76 -18.05
N LEU A 333 11.82 -1.14 -17.95
CA LEU A 333 10.72 -1.68 -17.14
C LEU A 333 10.10 -2.93 -17.77
N ARG A 334 9.91 -2.94 -19.09
CA ARG A 334 9.41 -4.13 -19.81
C ARG A 334 10.31 -5.33 -19.55
N ARG A 335 11.63 -5.15 -19.70
CA ARG A 335 12.61 -6.18 -19.39
C ARG A 335 12.56 -6.64 -17.93
N TYR A 336 12.47 -5.70 -16.99
CA TYR A 336 12.33 -6.05 -15.56
C TYR A 336 11.08 -6.91 -15.31
N LEU A 337 9.94 -6.57 -15.92
CA LEU A 337 8.70 -7.32 -15.72
C LEU A 337 8.70 -8.68 -16.44
N ASP A 338 9.35 -8.79 -17.60
CA ASP A 338 9.52 -10.06 -18.32
C ASP A 338 10.38 -11.06 -17.51
N GLU A 339 11.29 -10.58 -16.68
CA GLU A 339 12.14 -11.39 -15.79
C GLU A 339 11.42 -11.77 -14.47
N GLN A 340 10.21 -11.26 -14.18
CA GLN A 340 9.47 -11.52 -12.94
C GLN A 340 8.42 -12.63 -13.09
N PRO A 341 8.22 -13.50 -12.07
CA PRO A 341 7.14 -14.48 -12.06
C PRO A 341 5.77 -13.80 -12.11
N ASN A 342 4.97 -14.14 -13.10
CA ASN A 342 3.73 -13.45 -13.46
C ASN A 342 2.53 -13.83 -12.56
N GLU A 343 2.72 -13.90 -11.24
CA GLU A 343 1.72 -14.45 -10.30
C GLU A 343 0.57 -13.47 -10.00
N GLY A 344 0.85 -12.16 -9.94
CA GLY A 344 -0.17 -11.14 -9.65
C GLY A 344 -1.23 -10.98 -10.75
N SER A 345 -0.87 -11.17 -12.01
CA SER A 345 -1.81 -11.09 -13.14
C SER A 345 -2.81 -12.25 -13.15
N ALA A 346 -2.46 -13.39 -12.55
CA ALA A 346 -3.36 -14.53 -12.46
C ALA A 346 -4.60 -14.16 -11.66
N LEU A 347 -4.48 -13.49 -10.51
CA LEU A 347 -5.65 -13.14 -9.70
C LEU A 347 -6.52 -12.08 -10.36
N ALA A 348 -5.94 -11.01 -10.92
CA ALA A 348 -6.71 -9.98 -11.65
C ALA A 348 -7.40 -10.57 -12.90
N ARG A 349 -6.72 -11.45 -13.63
CA ARG A 349 -7.29 -12.15 -14.81
C ARG A 349 -8.37 -13.16 -14.41
N LEU A 350 -8.20 -13.88 -13.31
CA LEU A 350 -9.13 -14.94 -12.87
C LEU A 350 -10.33 -14.36 -12.10
N PHE A 351 -10.18 -13.24 -11.40
CA PHE A 351 -11.19 -12.75 -10.46
C PHE A 351 -11.57 -11.27 -10.64
N GLY A 352 -10.96 -10.54 -11.59
CA GLY A 352 -11.17 -9.09 -11.77
C GLY A 352 -12.48 -8.69 -12.46
N ALA A 353 -13.19 -9.62 -13.10
CA ALA A 353 -14.51 -9.41 -13.68
C ALA A 353 -15.53 -10.37 -13.07
N THR A 354 -16.78 -9.95 -12.89
CA THR A 354 -17.85 -10.77 -12.27
C THR A 354 -18.01 -12.14 -12.94
N ASP A 355 -18.00 -12.20 -14.28
CA ASP A 355 -18.12 -13.46 -15.02
C ASP A 355 -16.86 -14.33 -14.90
N ALA A 356 -15.68 -13.71 -14.80
CA ALA A 356 -14.42 -14.45 -14.58
C ALA A 356 -14.39 -15.03 -13.17
N TYR A 357 -14.80 -14.23 -12.17
CA TYR A 357 -14.92 -14.63 -10.79
C TYR A 357 -15.82 -15.87 -10.64
N GLN A 358 -17.04 -15.83 -11.18
CA GLN A 358 -17.98 -16.94 -11.10
C GLN A 358 -17.48 -18.22 -11.82
N ARG A 359 -16.81 -18.07 -12.97
CA ARG A 359 -16.24 -19.21 -13.71
C ARG A 359 -15.08 -19.87 -12.97
N ASN A 360 -14.24 -19.08 -12.30
CA ASN A 360 -13.02 -19.59 -11.65
C ASN A 360 -13.25 -20.06 -10.22
N LEU A 361 -14.35 -19.65 -9.57
CA LEU A 361 -14.67 -20.03 -8.20
C LEU A 361 -14.90 -21.55 -8.04
N LYS A 362 -15.49 -22.21 -9.04
CA LYS A 362 -15.63 -23.68 -9.09
C LYS A 362 -14.30 -24.39 -8.85
N GLY A 363 -13.28 -24.04 -9.64
CA GLY A 363 -11.96 -24.66 -9.53
C GLY A 363 -11.27 -24.39 -8.19
N VAL A 364 -11.56 -23.26 -7.54
CA VAL A 364 -11.08 -22.97 -6.17
C VAL A 364 -11.72 -23.91 -5.16
N LEU A 365 -13.04 -24.09 -5.22
CA LEU A 365 -13.78 -24.96 -4.30
C LEU A 365 -13.42 -26.43 -4.50
N GLU A 366 -13.28 -26.90 -5.74
CA GLU A 366 -12.81 -28.26 -6.06
C GLU A 366 -11.43 -28.54 -5.47
N ARG A 367 -10.48 -27.58 -5.59
CA ARG A 367 -9.16 -27.69 -4.95
C ARG A 367 -9.26 -27.71 -3.44
N ARG A 368 -10.14 -26.89 -2.86
CA ARG A 368 -10.36 -26.87 -1.41
C ARG A 368 -10.91 -28.22 -0.92
N ILE A 369 -11.89 -28.81 -1.62
CA ILE A 369 -12.41 -30.15 -1.33
C ILE A 369 -11.28 -31.19 -1.39
N GLY A 370 -10.46 -31.15 -2.44
CA GLY A 370 -9.33 -32.06 -2.62
C GLY A 370 -8.26 -31.94 -1.52
N ALA A 371 -8.11 -30.77 -0.91
CA ALA A 371 -7.17 -30.52 0.18
C ALA A 371 -7.64 -31.03 1.56
N ILE A 372 -8.92 -31.41 1.73
CA ILE A 372 -9.42 -31.91 3.00
C ILE A 372 -8.97 -33.36 3.19
N SER A 373 -7.99 -33.58 4.07
CA SER A 373 -7.56 -34.91 4.48
C SER A 373 -8.52 -35.53 5.49
N GLY A 374 -8.91 -36.80 5.29
CA GLY A 374 -9.72 -37.54 6.27
C GLY A 374 -11.22 -37.24 6.24
N ILE A 375 -11.72 -36.61 5.18
CA ILE A 375 -13.15 -36.40 4.97
C ILE A 375 -13.90 -37.72 4.77
N ASP A 376 -15.12 -37.83 5.32
CA ASP A 376 -16.03 -38.95 5.07
C ASP A 376 -16.35 -39.05 3.56
N SER A 377 -16.31 -40.27 3.01
CA SER A 377 -16.46 -40.52 1.57
C SER A 377 -17.82 -40.09 1.02
N THR A 378 -18.87 -40.14 1.82
CA THR A 378 -20.22 -39.72 1.42
C THR A 378 -20.33 -38.21 1.41
N LEU A 379 -19.80 -37.51 2.43
CA LEU A 379 -19.71 -36.05 2.44
C LEU A 379 -18.88 -35.54 1.27
N LYS A 380 -17.70 -36.14 1.05
CA LYS A 380 -16.84 -35.78 -0.08
C LYS A 380 -17.59 -35.88 -1.41
N ARG A 381 -18.28 -36.99 -1.65
CA ARG A 381 -19.09 -37.19 -2.85
C ARG A 381 -20.20 -36.13 -3.00
N TYR A 382 -20.87 -35.75 -1.92
CA TYR A 382 -21.88 -34.70 -1.97
C TYR A 382 -21.29 -33.33 -2.31
N LEU A 383 -20.12 -32.99 -1.77
CA LEU A 383 -19.42 -31.74 -2.10
C LEU A 383 -18.92 -31.70 -3.55
N GLU A 384 -18.34 -32.80 -4.04
CA GLU A 384 -17.85 -32.90 -5.43
C GLU A 384 -19.00 -32.74 -6.42
N ARG A 385 -20.11 -33.46 -6.21
CA ARG A 385 -21.32 -33.32 -7.04
C ARG A 385 -21.90 -31.91 -6.97
N SER A 386 -21.91 -31.29 -5.79
CA SER A 386 -22.38 -29.91 -5.62
C SER A 386 -21.51 -28.89 -6.38
N ALA A 387 -20.19 -29.12 -6.43
CA ALA A 387 -19.29 -28.29 -7.23
C ALA A 387 -19.48 -28.49 -8.74
N GLU A 388 -19.86 -29.68 -9.17
CA GLU A 388 -20.20 -29.97 -10.57
C GLU A 388 -21.47 -29.25 -11.04
N GLU A 389 -22.50 -29.19 -10.19
CA GLU A 389 -23.81 -28.58 -10.47
C GLU A 389 -23.76 -27.04 -10.58
N LEU A 390 -22.73 -26.38 -10.05
CA LEU A 390 -22.55 -24.93 -10.16
C LEU A 390 -21.66 -24.52 -11.34
N PRO A 391 -21.96 -23.38 -12.01
CA PRO A 391 -23.01 -22.41 -11.71
C PRO A 391 -24.38 -22.70 -12.36
N ASP A 392 -24.51 -23.79 -13.11
CA ASP A 392 -25.64 -24.01 -14.04
C ASP A 392 -26.96 -24.34 -13.34
N HIS A 393 -26.92 -24.99 -12.16
CA HIS A 393 -28.09 -25.46 -11.41
C HIS A 393 -28.03 -25.12 -9.91
N PRO A 394 -28.06 -23.83 -9.52
CA PRO A 394 -27.90 -23.40 -8.12
C PRO A 394 -29.09 -23.76 -7.23
N ASP A 395 -30.28 -23.88 -7.81
CA ASP A 395 -31.52 -24.32 -7.16
C ASP A 395 -31.47 -25.80 -6.76
N VAL A 396 -30.99 -26.66 -7.66
CA VAL A 396 -30.81 -28.09 -7.42
C VAL A 396 -29.80 -28.31 -6.31
N PHE A 397 -28.67 -27.59 -6.32
CA PHE A 397 -27.68 -27.64 -5.26
C PHE A 397 -28.29 -27.28 -3.90
N LEU A 398 -28.98 -26.14 -3.78
CA LEU A 398 -29.55 -25.71 -2.49
C LEU A 398 -30.58 -26.72 -1.94
N SER A 399 -31.39 -27.35 -2.80
CA SER A 399 -32.30 -28.41 -2.35
C SER A 399 -31.57 -29.65 -1.81
N ASN A 400 -30.34 -29.91 -2.28
CA ASN A 400 -29.51 -31.04 -1.87
C ASN A 400 -28.66 -30.79 -0.61
N VAL A 401 -28.49 -29.53 -0.17
CA VAL A 401 -27.72 -29.16 1.04
C VAL A 401 -28.18 -29.93 2.28
N ARG A 402 -29.48 -30.21 2.38
CA ARG A 402 -30.04 -31.01 3.49
C ARG A 402 -29.38 -32.38 3.63
N GLY A 403 -29.02 -33.04 2.53
CA GLY A 403 -28.30 -34.32 2.54
C GLY A 403 -26.91 -34.22 3.17
N ILE A 404 -26.22 -33.08 2.99
CA ILE A 404 -24.93 -32.78 3.63
C ILE A 404 -25.14 -32.59 5.13
N VAL A 405 -26.15 -31.80 5.52
CA VAL A 405 -26.50 -31.53 6.93
C VAL A 405 -26.86 -32.81 7.68
N ASP A 406 -27.71 -33.66 7.09
CA ASP A 406 -28.13 -34.91 7.70
C ASP A 406 -26.95 -35.86 7.91
N LYS A 407 -26.08 -35.98 6.90
CA LYS A 407 -24.87 -36.80 7.02
C LYS A 407 -23.87 -36.22 8.04
N ALA A 408 -23.70 -34.90 8.10
CA ALA A 408 -22.88 -34.24 9.10
C ALA A 408 -23.39 -34.53 10.52
N PHE A 409 -24.70 -34.41 10.75
CA PHE A 409 -25.32 -34.80 12.01
C PHE A 409 -25.05 -36.26 12.36
N ASP A 410 -25.22 -37.19 11.43
CA ASP A 410 -24.97 -38.61 11.68
C ASP A 410 -23.53 -38.89 12.12
N LEU A 411 -22.54 -38.21 11.52
CA LEU A 411 -21.14 -38.32 11.93
C LEU A 411 -20.89 -37.78 13.33
N ILE A 412 -21.44 -36.60 13.65
CA ILE A 412 -21.33 -35.99 14.98
C ILE A 412 -21.95 -36.92 16.04
N TRP A 413 -23.16 -37.43 15.77
CA TRP A 413 -23.87 -38.30 16.71
C TRP A 413 -23.16 -39.64 16.89
N ALA A 414 -22.60 -40.22 15.83
CA ALA A 414 -21.81 -41.44 15.94
C ALA A 414 -20.57 -41.27 16.83
N ALA A 415 -19.95 -40.09 16.85
CA ALA A 415 -18.77 -39.81 17.67
C ALA A 415 -19.08 -39.39 19.11
N GLU A 416 -20.10 -38.54 19.29
CA GLU A 416 -20.41 -37.93 20.59
C GLU A 416 -21.44 -38.73 21.40
N ILE A 417 -22.49 -39.22 20.73
CA ILE A 417 -23.64 -39.88 21.36
C ILE A 417 -24.05 -41.12 20.55
N PRO A 418 -23.21 -42.18 20.46
CA PRO A 418 -23.44 -43.30 19.55
C PRO A 418 -24.79 -44.00 19.75
N ASN A 419 -25.26 -44.04 21.01
CA ASN A 419 -26.52 -44.67 21.40
C ASN A 419 -27.74 -43.75 21.23
N LYS A 420 -27.56 -42.54 20.71
CA LYS A 420 -28.60 -41.49 20.61
C LYS A 420 -29.35 -41.27 21.93
N LYS A 421 -28.64 -41.37 23.05
CA LYS A 421 -29.13 -41.10 24.41
C LYS A 421 -28.26 -40.04 25.05
N ILE A 422 -28.84 -38.87 25.34
CA ILE A 422 -28.11 -37.75 25.93
C ILE A 422 -27.63 -38.13 27.34
N PRO A 423 -26.35 -37.93 27.68
CA PRO A 423 -25.84 -38.26 29.00
C PRO A 423 -26.58 -37.52 30.13
N SER A 424 -26.96 -38.24 31.19
CA SER A 424 -27.66 -37.66 32.36
C SER A 424 -26.86 -36.57 33.07
N GLY A 425 -25.53 -36.65 33.01
CA GLY A 425 -24.62 -35.61 33.50
C GLY A 425 -24.80 -34.28 32.75
N TRP A 426 -24.98 -34.31 31.43
CA TRP A 426 -25.23 -33.11 30.64
C TRP A 426 -26.60 -32.52 30.96
N MET A 427 -27.64 -33.37 31.04
CA MET A 427 -28.99 -32.93 31.41
C MET A 427 -29.05 -32.28 32.79
N SER A 428 -28.34 -32.84 33.77
CA SER A 428 -28.26 -32.26 35.12
C SER A 428 -27.64 -30.86 35.11
N ILE A 429 -26.58 -30.66 34.32
CA ILE A 429 -25.92 -29.35 34.17
C ILE A 429 -26.86 -28.34 33.52
N TRP A 430 -27.50 -28.71 32.41
CA TRP A 430 -28.37 -27.81 31.66
C TRP A 430 -29.63 -27.43 32.44
N LYS A 431 -30.24 -28.37 33.17
CA LYS A 431 -31.37 -28.08 34.07
C LYS A 431 -30.98 -27.13 35.19
N ARG A 432 -29.82 -27.36 35.83
CA ARG A 432 -29.30 -26.47 36.88
C ARG A 432 -29.08 -25.04 36.37
N ASN A 433 -28.65 -24.91 35.11
CA ASN A 433 -28.38 -23.63 34.48
C ASN A 433 -29.62 -23.00 33.80
N ASN A 434 -30.82 -23.58 34.00
CA ASN A 434 -32.08 -23.14 33.40
C ASN A 434 -32.03 -23.01 31.87
N GLU A 435 -31.45 -24.01 31.19
CA GLU A 435 -31.50 -24.10 29.73
C GLU A 435 -32.91 -24.49 29.25
N LEU A 436 -33.33 -23.90 28.13
CA LEU A 436 -34.69 -24.06 27.63
C LEU A 436 -34.89 -25.42 26.93
N ARG A 437 -36.08 -26.01 27.12
CA ARG A 437 -36.59 -27.18 26.38
C ARG A 437 -35.77 -28.48 26.53
N VAL A 438 -34.95 -28.56 27.57
CA VAL A 438 -34.13 -29.76 27.88
C VAL A 438 -35.00 -30.93 28.33
N ASP A 439 -36.12 -30.66 29.00
CA ASP A 439 -37.06 -31.68 29.50
C ASP A 439 -37.70 -32.50 28.36
N GLU A 440 -37.81 -31.95 27.15
CA GLU A 440 -38.37 -32.64 25.99
C GLU A 440 -37.49 -33.81 25.51
N TRP A 441 -36.23 -33.88 25.95
CA TRP A 441 -35.24 -34.85 25.45
C TRP A 441 -34.82 -35.90 26.48
N GLU A 442 -35.51 -36.00 27.62
CA GLU A 442 -35.21 -37.01 28.64
C GLU A 442 -35.43 -38.44 28.14
N THR A 443 -36.46 -38.62 27.31
CA THR A 443 -36.91 -39.93 26.82
C THR A 443 -36.78 -40.07 25.30
N THR A 444 -36.46 -38.99 24.58
CA THR A 444 -36.40 -38.96 23.12
C THR A 444 -35.19 -38.21 22.60
N PHE A 445 -34.65 -38.65 21.45
CA PHE A 445 -33.56 -37.95 20.77
C PHE A 445 -34.13 -36.94 19.76
N PRO A 446 -33.64 -35.68 19.74
CA PRO A 446 -34.21 -34.63 18.89
C PRO A 446 -34.07 -34.92 17.39
N GLN A 447 -35.04 -34.44 16.61
CA GLN A 447 -35.10 -34.55 15.15
C GLN A 447 -35.28 -33.18 14.50
N GLY A 448 -34.97 -33.07 13.21
CA GLY A 448 -35.08 -31.83 12.43
C GLY A 448 -34.24 -30.69 13.04
N GLY A 449 -34.75 -29.46 13.01
CA GLY A 449 -34.08 -28.27 13.55
C GLY A 449 -33.77 -28.33 15.05
N ARG A 450 -34.41 -29.24 15.82
CA ARG A 450 -34.07 -29.46 17.24
C ARG A 450 -32.66 -30.06 17.42
N ARG A 451 -32.12 -30.72 16.38
CA ARG A 451 -30.73 -31.22 16.38
C ARG A 451 -29.70 -30.10 16.44
N VAL A 452 -29.99 -28.95 15.82
CA VAL A 452 -29.14 -27.74 15.91
C VAL A 452 -29.13 -27.19 17.33
N VAL A 453 -30.30 -27.14 17.99
CA VAL A 453 -30.43 -26.68 19.38
C VAL A 453 -29.65 -27.58 20.34
N LEU A 454 -29.70 -28.90 20.15
CA LEU A 454 -28.88 -29.84 20.93
C LEU A 454 -27.38 -29.60 20.70
N LEU A 455 -26.96 -29.40 19.45
CA LEU A 455 -25.57 -29.12 19.12
C LEU A 455 -25.08 -27.81 19.77
N LYS A 456 -25.92 -26.78 19.82
CA LYS A 456 -25.62 -25.51 20.53
C LYS A 456 -25.34 -25.75 22.02
N LEU A 457 -26.17 -26.55 22.67
CA LEU A 457 -26.06 -26.81 24.10
C LEU A 457 -24.82 -27.63 24.44
N MET A 458 -24.50 -28.65 23.65
CA MET A 458 -23.31 -29.47 23.89
C MET A 458 -22.00 -28.76 23.54
N THR A 459 -22.01 -27.82 22.60
CA THR A 459 -20.81 -27.03 22.23
C THR A 459 -20.66 -25.74 23.04
N GLY A 460 -21.61 -25.45 23.94
CA GLY A 460 -21.58 -24.33 24.88
C GLY A 460 -22.53 -23.19 24.49
N SER A 461 -23.33 -22.76 25.46
CA SER A 461 -24.31 -21.68 25.35
C SER A 461 -23.87 -20.42 26.13
N GLU A 462 -24.75 -19.44 26.25
CA GLU A 462 -24.55 -18.29 27.16
C GLU A 462 -24.63 -18.69 28.64
N ARG A 463 -25.32 -19.79 28.96
CA ARG A 463 -25.61 -20.23 30.34
C ARG A 463 -24.84 -21.47 30.76
N SER A 464 -24.28 -22.22 29.81
CA SER A 464 -23.63 -23.50 30.07
C SER A 464 -22.31 -23.66 29.31
N ALA A 465 -21.31 -24.18 30.00
CA ALA A 465 -20.03 -24.56 29.41
C ALA A 465 -20.20 -25.76 28.43
N PRO A 466 -19.29 -25.91 27.46
CA PRO A 466 -19.31 -27.04 26.52
C PRO A 466 -19.23 -28.39 27.24
N CYS A 467 -19.99 -29.36 26.75
CA CYS A 467 -20.05 -30.74 27.26
C CYS A 467 -19.58 -31.77 26.22
N ALA A 468 -19.56 -31.41 24.93
CA ALA A 468 -19.09 -32.22 23.82
C ALA A 468 -17.59 -32.55 23.95
N LYS A 469 -17.19 -33.74 23.49
CA LYS A 469 -15.81 -34.23 23.60
C LYS A 469 -14.95 -33.89 22.38
N TYR A 470 -15.55 -33.91 21.19
CA TYR A 470 -14.90 -33.77 19.90
C TYR A 470 -15.32 -32.47 19.21
N VAL A 471 -16.63 -32.19 19.14
CA VAL A 471 -17.14 -31.05 18.37
C VAL A 471 -17.11 -29.72 19.14
N THR A 472 -16.83 -28.63 18.41
CA THR A 472 -16.71 -27.29 19.00
C THR A 472 -17.87 -26.35 18.64
N LYS A 473 -17.87 -25.17 19.27
CA LYS A 473 -18.82 -24.09 18.95
C LYS A 473 -18.69 -23.63 17.49
N GLY A 474 -17.50 -23.78 16.88
CA GLY A 474 -17.29 -23.52 15.46
C GLY A 474 -18.12 -24.45 14.58
N THR A 475 -18.13 -25.75 14.89
CA THR A 475 -18.97 -26.76 14.20
C THR A 475 -20.46 -26.42 14.31
N HIS A 476 -20.92 -25.98 15.48
CA HIS A 476 -22.31 -25.51 15.63
C HIS A 476 -22.62 -24.34 14.68
N VAL A 477 -21.77 -23.31 14.65
CA VAL A 477 -22.02 -22.11 13.82
C VAL A 477 -22.05 -22.46 12.34
N LEU A 478 -21.12 -23.30 11.87
CA LEU A 478 -21.11 -23.75 10.48
C LEU A 478 -22.34 -24.60 10.15
N LEU A 479 -22.71 -25.55 11.02
CA LEU A 479 -23.85 -26.43 10.78
C LEU A 479 -25.19 -25.68 10.82
N ASP A 480 -25.36 -24.72 11.73
CA ASP A 480 -26.55 -23.87 11.81
C ASP A 480 -26.71 -23.02 10.54
N ALA A 481 -25.62 -22.41 10.05
CA ALA A 481 -25.63 -21.66 8.80
C ALA A 481 -26.00 -22.56 7.60
N VAL A 482 -25.37 -23.74 7.49
CA VAL A 482 -25.67 -24.69 6.40
C VAL A 482 -27.10 -25.23 6.51
N HIS A 483 -27.60 -25.49 7.72
CA HIS A 483 -28.99 -25.91 7.96
C HIS A 483 -29.99 -24.85 7.48
N ALA A 484 -29.74 -23.56 7.75
CA ALA A 484 -30.59 -22.48 7.27
C ALA A 484 -30.66 -22.42 5.74
N PHE A 485 -29.54 -22.65 5.04
CA PHE A 485 -29.53 -22.76 3.58
C PHE A 485 -30.28 -24.01 3.08
N GLY A 486 -30.17 -25.15 3.79
CA GLY A 486 -30.92 -26.36 3.47
C GLY A 486 -32.43 -26.21 3.64
N ASP A 487 -32.87 -25.52 4.70
CA ASP A 487 -34.30 -25.21 4.92
C ASP A 487 -34.82 -24.25 3.84
N PHE A 488 -34.06 -23.19 3.54
CA PHE A 488 -34.41 -22.26 2.45
C PHE A 488 -34.50 -22.97 1.09
N GLY A 489 -33.58 -23.88 0.80
CA GLY A 489 -33.57 -24.67 -0.43
C GLY A 489 -34.77 -25.62 -0.60
N GLN A 490 -35.48 -25.95 0.48
CA GLN A 490 -36.70 -26.78 0.46
C GLN A 490 -37.99 -25.94 0.41
N HIS A 491 -37.92 -24.71 0.91
CA HIS A 491 -39.04 -23.75 0.96
C HIS A 491 -38.76 -22.55 0.07
N GLN A 492 -38.34 -22.79 -1.18
CA GLN A 492 -37.90 -21.73 -2.10
C GLN A 492 -39.04 -20.77 -2.48
N GLU A 493 -40.31 -21.20 -2.45
CA GLU A 493 -41.50 -20.38 -2.71
C GLU A 493 -41.41 -19.47 -3.96
N GLY A 494 -40.66 -19.89 -4.99
CA GLY A 494 -40.45 -19.13 -6.22
C GLY A 494 -39.35 -18.05 -6.16
N ALA A 495 -38.58 -17.97 -5.07
CA ALA A 495 -37.43 -17.08 -4.93
C ALA A 495 -36.31 -17.47 -5.91
N ARG A 496 -35.74 -16.47 -6.60
CA ARG A 496 -34.61 -16.68 -7.50
C ARG A 496 -33.32 -16.85 -6.69
N ILE A 497 -32.59 -17.93 -6.95
CA ILE A 497 -31.30 -18.22 -6.32
C ILE A 497 -30.19 -17.68 -7.21
N ASP A 498 -29.38 -16.76 -6.67
CA ASP A 498 -28.18 -16.25 -7.34
C ASP A 498 -27.02 -17.24 -7.21
N SER A 499 -26.18 -17.35 -8.24
CA SER A 499 -25.04 -18.26 -8.25
C SER A 499 -24.00 -17.92 -7.17
N GLY A 500 -23.84 -16.63 -6.83
CA GLY A 500 -22.98 -16.20 -5.73
C GLY A 500 -23.47 -16.71 -4.37
N MET A 501 -24.78 -16.70 -4.14
CA MET A 501 -25.39 -17.27 -2.92
C MET A 501 -25.15 -18.78 -2.83
N ALA A 502 -25.32 -19.51 -3.94
CA ALA A 502 -25.07 -20.94 -4.00
C ALA A 502 -23.59 -21.29 -3.74
N TYR A 503 -22.65 -20.52 -4.31
CA TYR A 503 -21.23 -20.70 -4.03
C TYR A 503 -20.87 -20.42 -2.57
N ALA A 504 -21.49 -19.43 -1.93
CA ALA A 504 -21.30 -19.17 -0.50
C ALA A 504 -21.78 -20.33 0.37
N ALA A 505 -22.97 -20.87 0.07
CA ALA A 505 -23.51 -22.04 0.76
C ALA A 505 -22.64 -23.29 0.56
N LEU A 506 -22.12 -23.52 -0.65
CA LEU A 506 -21.18 -24.62 -0.92
C LEU A 506 -19.87 -24.45 -0.12
N HIS A 507 -19.33 -23.23 -0.06
CA HIS A 507 -18.13 -22.96 0.73
C HIS A 507 -18.34 -23.28 2.22
N LEU A 508 -19.50 -22.92 2.79
CA LEU A 508 -19.86 -23.28 4.16
C LEU A 508 -19.97 -24.80 4.35
N CYS A 509 -20.53 -25.54 3.38
CA CYS A 509 -20.58 -27.00 3.41
C CYS A 509 -19.18 -27.65 3.40
N ILE A 510 -18.27 -27.08 2.61
CA ILE A 510 -16.87 -27.51 2.52
C ILE A 510 -16.14 -27.27 3.85
N GLU A 511 -16.27 -26.08 4.43
CA GLU A 511 -15.61 -25.77 5.70
C GLU A 511 -16.22 -26.53 6.88
N LEU A 512 -17.53 -26.78 6.88
CA LEU A 512 -18.16 -27.72 7.83
C LEU A 512 -17.51 -29.11 7.74
N SER A 513 -17.35 -29.63 6.52
CA SER A 513 -16.77 -30.96 6.31
C SER A 513 -15.29 -31.00 6.68
N ALA A 514 -14.54 -29.92 6.43
CA ALA A 514 -13.15 -29.78 6.87
C ALA A 514 -13.04 -29.74 8.40
N CYS A 515 -13.94 -29.03 9.06
CA CYS A 515 -14.01 -28.96 10.52
C CYS A 515 -14.30 -30.35 11.11
N LEU A 516 -15.29 -31.06 10.59
CA LEU A 516 -15.60 -32.43 11.03
C LEU A 516 -14.45 -33.41 10.78
N ALA A 517 -13.76 -33.32 9.64
CA ALA A 517 -12.60 -34.16 9.35
C ALA A 517 -11.44 -33.94 10.34
N CYS A 518 -11.34 -32.74 10.93
CA CYS A 518 -10.33 -32.41 11.94
C CYS A 518 -10.77 -32.81 13.36
N GLU A 519 -12.04 -32.57 13.70
CA GLU A 519 -12.56 -32.72 15.07
C GLU A 519 -12.93 -34.17 15.41
N LEU A 520 -13.48 -34.91 14.44
CA LEU A 520 -13.97 -36.25 14.67
C LEU A 520 -12.83 -37.29 14.68
N PRO A 521 -12.97 -38.37 15.48
CA PRO A 521 -12.01 -39.46 15.46
C PRO A 521 -11.96 -40.10 14.06
N LYS A 522 -10.75 -40.38 13.57
CA LYS A 522 -10.55 -41.11 12.31
C LYS A 522 -11.16 -42.50 12.47
N SER A 523 -12.10 -42.83 11.57
CA SER A 523 -12.76 -44.13 11.51
C SER A 523 -11.81 -45.21 11.03
#